data_AF-A0A6I2UU99-F1
#
_entry.id   AF-A0A6I2UU99-F1
#
_cell.length_a   1.000
_cell.length_b   1.000
_cell.length_c   1.000
_cell.angle_alpha   90.00
_cell.angle_beta   90.00
_cell.angle_gamma   90.00
#
_symmetry.space_group_name_H-M   'P 1'
#
loop_
_entity.id
_entity.type
_entity.pdbx_description
1 polymer ?
#
loop_
_entity_poly.entity_id
_entity_poly.type
_entity_poly.pdbx_seq_one_letter_code
_entity_poly.pdbx_strand_id
1 'polypeptide(L)'
;MKKNEVLRPIAMIALMFSLLLGLTVVSFSRPAVLDDVTAAGYAQRYVPRDSVLNGVADEGSDYVATFSREDAGMDITYKLTVNKASQEITNVRMEVNDGGNIVVSNTDSNVSR
;
A
#
# COMPACT_ATOMS: atom_id res chain seq x y z
N MET A 1 -54.70 -24.18 14.41
CA MET A 1 -53.66 -23.53 13.57
C MET A 1 -52.36 -24.32 13.69
N LYS A 2 -51.84 -24.82 12.57
CA LYS A 2 -50.66 -25.72 12.54
C LYS A 2 -49.40 -24.90 12.82
N LYS A 3 -48.62 -25.30 13.83
CA LYS A 3 -47.33 -24.68 14.23
C LYS A 3 -46.30 -24.52 13.10
N ASN A 4 -46.53 -25.13 11.93
CA ASN A 4 -45.62 -25.11 10.77
C ASN A 4 -45.77 -23.89 9.84
N GLU A 5 -46.83 -23.09 9.95
CA GLU A 5 -47.05 -21.97 9.01
C GLU A 5 -46.30 -20.69 9.41
N VAL A 6 -45.92 -20.56 10.68
CA VAL A 6 -45.17 -19.39 11.20
C VAL A 6 -43.65 -19.59 11.12
N LEU A 7 -43.17 -20.84 11.10
CA LEU A 7 -41.74 -21.15 11.11
C LEU A 7 -41.05 -20.84 9.77
N ARG A 8 -41.77 -21.02 8.66
CA ARG A 8 -41.27 -20.78 7.30
C ARG A 8 -40.85 -19.32 7.04
N PRO A 9 -41.67 -18.29 7.34
CA PRO A 9 -41.28 -16.91 7.10
C PRO A 9 -40.12 -16.46 8.01
N ILE A 10 -40.07 -16.90 9.26
CA ILE A 10 -38.99 -16.56 10.19
C ILE A 10 -37.66 -17.16 9.72
N ALA A 11 -37.66 -18.41 9.27
CA ALA A 11 -36.47 -19.06 8.71
C ALA A 11 -35.99 -18.34 7.44
N MET A 12 -36.90 -17.86 6.60
CA MET A 12 -36.57 -17.15 5.36
C MET A 12 -35.91 -15.79 5.65
N ILE A 13 -36.43 -15.05 6.64
CA ILE A 13 -35.84 -13.79 7.11
C ILE A 13 -34.44 -14.00 7.68
N ALA A 14 -34.26 -15.02 8.53
CA ALA A 14 -32.94 -15.34 9.09
C ALA A 14 -31.91 -15.65 7.99
N LEU A 15 -32.32 -16.37 6.95
CA LEU A 15 -31.48 -16.73 5.81
C LEU A 15 -31.06 -15.48 5.00
N MET A 16 -31.98 -14.54 4.78
CA MET A 16 -31.66 -13.28 4.11
C MET A 16 -30.68 -12.41 4.92
N PHE A 17 -30.85 -12.34 6.25
CA PHE A 17 -29.91 -11.62 7.13
C PHE A 17 -28.51 -12.25 7.11
N SER A 18 -28.39 -13.58 7.13
CA SER A 18 -27.10 -14.24 7.00
C SER A 18 -26.43 -14.04 5.64
N LEU A 19 -27.21 -13.96 4.55
CA LEU A 19 -26.69 -13.66 3.22
C LEU A 19 -26.17 -12.21 3.15
N LEU A 20 -26.92 -11.25 3.71
CA LEU A 20 -26.47 -9.85 3.78
C LEU A 20 -25.20 -9.71 4.63
N LEU A 21 -25.14 -10.36 5.81
CA LEU A 21 -23.97 -10.34 6.66
C LEU A 21 -22.75 -10.96 5.95
N GLY A 22 -22.92 -12.09 5.28
CA GLY A 22 -21.87 -12.70 4.45
C GLY A 22 -21.38 -11.77 3.34
N LEU A 23 -22.29 -11.07 2.65
CA LEU A 23 -21.93 -10.11 1.61
C LEU A 23 -21.15 -8.91 2.17
N THR A 24 -21.53 -8.41 3.35
CA THR A 24 -20.79 -7.30 3.99
C THR A 24 -19.39 -7.70 4.45
N VAL A 25 -19.19 -8.94 4.94
CA VAL A 25 -17.86 -9.40 5.36
C VAL A 25 -16.91 -9.58 4.17
N VAL A 26 -17.43 -9.95 2.99
CA VAL A 26 -16.63 -10.04 1.76
C VAL A 26 -16.33 -8.65 1.17
N SER A 27 -17.24 -7.68 1.28
CA SER A 27 -16.93 -6.30 0.84
C SER A 27 -15.95 -5.55 1.75
N PHE A 28 -15.75 -6.00 2.99
CA PHE A 28 -14.73 -5.49 3.91
C PHE A 28 -13.54 -6.45 4.09
N SER A 29 -13.31 -7.38 3.15
CA SER A 29 -12.04 -8.10 3.10
C SER A 29 -10.95 -7.09 2.77
N ARG A 30 -10.34 -6.57 3.85
CA ARG A 30 -9.08 -5.83 4.02
C ARG A 30 -8.58 -5.12 2.76
N PRO A 31 -8.28 -3.81 2.80
CA PRO A 31 -7.51 -3.19 1.72
C PRO A 31 -6.28 -4.07 1.55
N ALA A 32 -6.03 -4.52 0.31
CA ALA A 32 -4.90 -5.38 -0.02
C ALA A 32 -3.69 -4.79 0.71
N VAL A 33 -3.29 -5.43 1.81
CA VAL A 33 -2.15 -4.98 2.59
C VAL A 33 -1.04 -5.06 1.59
N LEU A 34 -0.55 -3.91 1.13
CA LEU A 34 0.54 -3.83 0.18
C LEU A 34 1.59 -4.78 0.73
N ASP A 35 1.88 -5.89 0.04
CA ASP A 35 2.98 -6.73 0.49
C ASP A 35 4.29 -6.02 0.14
N ASP A 36 5.36 -6.40 0.81
CA ASP A 36 6.67 -5.77 0.64
C ASP A 36 7.11 -5.78 -0.83
N VAL A 37 6.71 -6.82 -1.59
CA VAL A 37 6.95 -6.98 -3.02
C VAL A 37 6.20 -5.94 -3.85
N THR A 38 4.93 -5.71 -3.56
CA THR A 38 4.10 -4.71 -4.23
C THR A 38 4.61 -3.31 -3.91
N ALA A 39 4.98 -3.02 -2.65
CA ALA A 39 5.57 -1.75 -2.24
C ALA A 39 6.89 -1.47 -3.00
N ALA A 40 7.79 -2.45 -3.08
CA ALA A 40 9.00 -2.36 -3.88
C ALA A 40 8.70 -2.13 -5.37
N GLY A 41 7.71 -2.83 -5.93
CA GLY A 41 7.29 -2.68 -7.32
C GLY A 41 6.74 -1.28 -7.65
N TYR A 42 6.00 -0.68 -6.72
CA TYR A 42 5.56 0.72 -6.83
C TYR A 42 6.74 1.68 -6.78
N ALA A 43 7.62 1.51 -5.79
CA ALA A 43 8.78 2.37 -5.60
C ALA A 43 9.81 2.27 -6.75
N GLN A 44 9.99 1.09 -7.36
CA GLN A 44 10.90 0.87 -8.48
C GLN A 44 10.60 1.78 -9.69
N ARG A 45 9.34 2.22 -9.86
CA ARG A 45 8.94 3.11 -10.96
C ARG A 45 9.51 4.52 -10.85
N TYR A 46 9.96 4.91 -9.66
CA TYR A 46 10.43 6.25 -9.34
C TYR A 46 11.95 6.35 -9.20
N VAL A 47 12.66 5.22 -9.35
CA VAL A 47 14.13 5.15 -9.34
C VAL A 47 14.66 4.71 -10.71
N PRO A 48 15.92 5.02 -11.06
CA PRO A 48 16.54 4.51 -12.27
C PRO A 48 16.48 2.98 -12.37
N ARG A 49 16.34 2.46 -13.58
CA ARG A 49 16.13 1.01 -13.85
C ARG A 49 17.28 0.11 -13.41
N ASP A 50 18.47 0.66 -13.32
CA ASP A 50 19.71 0.01 -12.87
C ASP A 50 19.91 0.11 -11.35
N SER A 51 18.97 0.71 -10.62
CA SER A 51 18.98 0.70 -9.15
C SER A 51 18.56 -0.67 -8.62
N VAL A 52 19.29 -1.16 -7.63
CA VAL A 52 19.08 -2.47 -6.97
C VAL A 52 18.30 -2.27 -5.68
N LEU A 53 17.26 -3.07 -5.46
CA LEU A 53 16.52 -3.08 -4.20
C LEU A 53 17.38 -3.70 -3.08
N ASN A 54 17.68 -2.91 -2.06
CA ASN A 54 18.41 -3.36 -0.87
C ASN A 54 17.47 -3.94 0.20
N GLY A 55 16.25 -3.41 0.28
CA GLY A 55 15.27 -3.91 1.23
C GLY A 55 14.02 -3.04 1.29
N VAL A 56 13.01 -3.58 1.97
CA VAL A 56 11.77 -2.89 2.29
C VAL A 56 11.57 -3.02 3.79
N ALA A 57 11.39 -1.88 4.47
CA ALA A 57 11.11 -1.84 5.90
C ALA A 57 9.63 -1.51 6.12
N ASP A 58 8.99 -2.24 7.02
CA ASP A 58 7.65 -1.95 7.50
C ASP A 58 7.71 -0.94 8.67
N GLU A 59 7.19 0.28 8.48
CA GLU A 59 7.11 1.32 9.51
C GLU A 59 5.68 1.54 10.03
N GLY A 60 4.85 0.50 9.98
CA GLY A 60 3.47 0.52 10.47
C GLY A 60 2.48 1.00 9.42
N SER A 61 2.32 2.32 9.25
CA SER A 61 1.40 2.91 8.25
C SER A 61 1.96 2.92 6.83
N ASP A 62 3.29 2.80 6.71
CA ASP A 62 4.03 2.98 5.47
C ASP A 62 5.05 1.85 5.29
N TYR A 63 5.47 1.65 4.04
CA TYR A 63 6.65 0.88 3.69
C TYR A 63 7.74 1.82 3.22
N VAL A 64 8.97 1.56 3.64
CA VAL A 64 10.16 2.28 3.17
C VAL A 64 10.98 1.35 2.31
N ALA A 65 10.94 1.56 1.00
CA ALA A 65 11.76 0.82 0.04
C ALA A 65 13.10 1.54 -0.17
N THR A 66 14.20 0.81 -0.01
CA THR A 66 15.56 1.34 -0.19
C THR A 66 16.21 0.71 -1.41
N PHE A 67 16.72 1.55 -2.31
CA PHE A 67 17.46 1.14 -3.50
C PHE A 67 18.86 1.74 -3.47
N SER A 68 19.85 1.04 -4.01
CA SER A 68 21.17 1.61 -4.27
C SER A 68 21.58 1.48 -5.72
N ARG A 69 22.40 2.41 -6.16
CA ARG A 69 22.96 2.46 -7.50
C ARG A 69 24.36 3.05 -7.40
N GLU A 70 25.30 2.46 -8.13
CA GLU A 70 26.59 3.08 -8.38
C GLU A 70 26.51 3.81 -9.72
N ASP A 71 26.77 5.12 -9.75
CA ASP A 71 26.81 5.90 -10.99
C ASP A 71 28.03 6.82 -10.99
N ALA A 72 28.87 6.69 -12.02
CA ALA A 72 30.10 7.48 -12.21
C ALA A 72 31.03 7.53 -10.97
N GLY A 73 31.14 6.42 -10.23
CA GLY A 73 31.94 6.33 -9.00
C GLY A 73 31.30 6.98 -7.77
N MET A 74 29.99 7.24 -7.82
CA MET A 74 29.21 7.72 -6.69
C MET A 74 28.21 6.65 -6.23
N ASP A 75 28.14 6.44 -4.92
CA ASP A 75 27.16 5.58 -4.29
C ASP A 75 25.87 6.37 -4.05
N ILE A 76 24.81 6.03 -4.78
CA ILE A 76 23.52 6.70 -4.69
C ILE A 76 22.53 5.77 -4.01
N THR A 77 21.95 6.21 -2.89
CA THR A 77 20.89 5.51 -2.16
C THR A 77 19.56 6.24 -2.31
N TYR A 78 18.53 5.56 -2.76
CA TYR A 78 17.16 6.05 -2.84
C TYR A 78 16.32 5.43 -1.72
N LYS A 79 15.60 6.24 -0.96
CA LYS A 79 14.62 5.79 0.05
C LYS A 79 13.26 6.35 -0.33
N LEU A 80 12.30 5.47 -0.57
CA LEU A 80 10.95 5.83 -0.98
C LEU A 80 9.96 5.35 0.06
N THR A 81 9.13 6.26 0.56
CA THR A 81 8.04 5.94 1.48
C THR A 81 6.77 5.73 0.69
N VAL A 82 6.17 4.55 0.82
CA VAL A 82 4.93 4.13 0.18
C VAL A 82 3.86 3.98 1.24
N ASN A 83 2.76 4.72 1.12
CA ASN A 83 1.66 4.58 2.06
C ASN A 83 0.91 3.27 1.83
N LYS A 84 0.65 2.49 2.89
CA LYS A 84 -0.01 1.17 2.75
C LYS A 84 -1.47 1.26 2.37
N ALA A 85 -2.15 2.33 2.80
CA ALA A 85 -3.59 2.50 2.58
C ALA A 85 -3.88 3.08 1.19
N SER A 86 -3.14 4.10 0.77
CA SER A 86 -3.33 4.76 -0.54
C SER A 86 -2.47 4.19 -1.67
N GLN A 87 -1.41 3.43 -1.35
CA GLN A 87 -0.41 2.94 -2.32
C GLN A 87 0.36 4.05 -3.04
N GLU A 88 0.35 5.26 -2.49
CA GLU A 88 1.02 6.42 -3.06
C GLU A 88 2.42 6.59 -2.48
N ILE A 89 3.34 7.11 -3.29
CA ILE A 89 4.66 7.52 -2.81
C ILE A 89 4.49 8.86 -2.09
N THR A 90 4.67 8.85 -0.77
CA THR A 90 4.54 10.04 0.07
C THR A 90 5.87 10.76 0.27
N ASN A 91 6.99 10.07 0.07
CA ASN A 91 8.32 10.67 0.21
C ASN A 91 9.36 9.99 -0.69
N VAL A 92 10.29 10.78 -1.21
CA VAL A 92 11.46 10.31 -1.98
C VAL A 92 12.70 11.02 -1.46
N ARG A 93 13.67 10.25 -0.99
CA ARG A 93 14.98 10.75 -0.56
C ARG A 93 16.08 10.11 -1.40
N MET A 94 17.03 10.92 -1.84
CA MET A 94 18.24 10.49 -2.52
C MET A 94 19.45 10.91 -1.67
N GLU A 95 20.31 9.96 -1.32
CA GLU A 95 21.57 10.18 -0.61
C GLU A 95 22.71 9.81 -1.57
N VAL A 96 23.75 10.65 -1.66
CA VAL A 96 24.94 10.44 -2.50
C VAL A 96 26.18 10.39 -1.61
N ASN A 97 26.99 9.34 -1.76
CA ASN A 97 28.26 9.12 -1.05
C ASN A 97 28.17 9.22 0.48
N ASP A 98 27.14 8.63 1.10
CA ASP A 98 26.98 8.56 2.57
C ASP A 98 27.15 9.90 3.32
N GLY A 99 26.78 11.02 2.68
CA GLY A 99 26.93 12.35 3.29
C GLY A 99 26.28 13.49 2.52
N GLY A 100 26.07 13.35 1.21
CA GLY A 100 25.26 14.28 0.42
C GLY A 100 23.79 13.90 0.50
N ASN A 101 22.99 14.60 1.29
CA ASN A 101 21.55 14.32 1.40
C ASN A 101 20.73 15.26 0.50
N ILE A 102 20.03 14.71 -0.48
CA ILE A 102 19.07 15.42 -1.33
C ILE A 102 17.67 14.86 -1.02
N VAL A 103 16.91 15.58 -0.21
CA VAL A 103 15.52 15.22 0.11
C VAL A 103 14.60 15.86 -0.91
N VAL A 104 13.87 15.05 -1.68
CA VAL A 104 12.83 15.52 -2.61
C VAL A 104 11.48 15.13 -2.04
N SER A 105 11.02 15.88 -1.05
CA SER A 105 9.66 15.74 -0.53
C SER A 105 8.67 16.31 -1.55
N ASN A 106 7.84 15.44 -2.13
CA ASN A 106 6.73 15.86 -2.96
C ASN A 106 5.77 16.68 -2.09
N THR A 107 5.85 18.00 -2.19
CA THR A 107 4.86 18.88 -1.59
C THR A 107 3.77 18.98 -2.63
N ASP A 108 2.57 18.48 -2.34
CA ASP A 108 1.41 18.64 -3.19
C ASP A 108 1.31 20.10 -3.67
N SER A 109 1.80 20.35 -4.88
CA SER A 109 1.51 21.58 -5.58
C SER A 109 0.22 21.29 -6.30
N ASN A 110 -0.87 21.60 -5.61
CA ASN A 110 -2.15 21.86 -6.21
C ASN A 110 -1.96 23.02 -7.21
N VAL A 111 -1.45 22.70 -8.40
CA VAL A 111 -1.39 23.62 -9.53
C VAL A 111 -2.80 23.67 -10.11
N SER A 112 -3.67 24.43 -9.44
CA SER A 112 -4.86 24.98 -10.08
C SER A 112 -4.37 25.89 -11.21
N ARG A 113 -4.49 25.39 -12.45
CA ARG A 113 -4.52 26.23 -13.66
C ARG A 113 -5.96 26.64 -13.94
#